data_AF-A0A670JZ23-F1
#
_entry.id   AF-A0A670JZ23-F1
#
_cell.length_a   1.000
_cell.length_b   1.000
_cell.length_c   1.000
_cell.angle_alpha   90.00
_cell.angle_beta   90.00
_cell.angle_gamma   90.00
#
_symmetry.space_group_name_H-M   'P 1'
#
loop_
_entity.id
_entity.type
_entity.pdbx_description
1 polymer ?
#
loop_
_entity_poly.entity_id
_entity_poly.type
_entity_poly.pdbx_seq_one_letter_code
_entity_poly.pdbx_strand_id
1 'polypeptide(L)' 'MPSRLKFFRGQRYQHLKKRCLQQQSLFEDPEFPATNASSSTAETLCPAP' A
#
# COMPACT_ATOMS: atom_id res chain seq x y z
N MET A 1 25.98 7.17 -12.78
CA MET A 1 24.66 7.65 -13.23
C MET A 1 23.66 7.36 -12.12
N PRO A 2 23.16 8.34 -11.35
CA PRO A 2 22.12 8.06 -10.37
C PRO A 2 20.85 7.63 -11.13
N SER A 3 20.33 6.46 -10.80
CA SER A 3 19.09 5.94 -11.37
C SER A 3 17.94 6.92 -11.07
N ARG A 4 17.24 7.36 -12.11
CA ARG A 4 16.01 8.15 -11.95
C ARG A 4 14.97 7.27 -11.26
N LEU A 5 14.66 7.59 -10.00
CA LEU A 5 13.57 6.94 -9.26
C LEU A 5 12.26 7.16 -10.03
N LYS A 6 11.63 6.07 -10.45
CA LYS A 6 10.28 6.09 -11.02
C LYS A 6 9.28 5.93 -9.89
N PHE A 7 8.48 6.95 -9.64
CA PHE A 7 7.39 6.86 -8.66
C PHE A 7 6.25 6.04 -9.26
N PHE A 8 5.81 5.01 -8.54
CA PHE A 8 4.62 4.26 -8.91
C PHE A 8 3.39 5.10 -8.59
N ARG A 9 2.53 5.36 -9.59
CA ARG A 9 1.27 6.12 -9.45
C ARG A 9 1.41 7.44 -8.67
N GLY A 10 2.55 8.12 -8.80
CA GLY A 10 2.84 9.38 -8.11
C GLY A 10 3.06 9.25 -6.59
N GLN A 11 3.15 8.04 -6.04
CA GLN A 11 3.42 7.80 -4.63
C GLN A 11 4.87 8.17 -4.28
N ARG A 12 5.03 9.24 -3.50
CA ARG A 12 6.32 9.68 -2.95
C ARG A 12 6.37 9.38 -1.46
N TYR A 13 7.28 8.49 -1.05
CA TYR A 13 7.44 8.05 0.34
C TYR A 13 7.48 9.20 1.34
N GLN A 14 8.28 10.24 1.07
CA GLN A 14 8.44 11.38 1.96
C GLN A 14 7.12 12.14 2.21
N HIS A 15 6.27 12.26 1.18
CA HIS A 15 4.98 12.92 1.30
C HIS A 15 3.99 12.07 2.09
N LEU A 16 3.95 10.76 1.82
CA LEU A 16 3.09 9.81 2.52
C LEU A 16 3.45 9.76 4.02
N LYS A 17 4.74 9.59 4.34
CA LYS A 17 5.23 9.58 5.73
C LYS A 17 4.89 10.87 6.47
N LYS A 18 5.12 12.03 5.85
CA LYS A 18 4.83 13.33 6.48
C LYS A 18 3.35 13.45 6.82
N ARG A 19 2.45 13.03 5.92
CA ARG A 19 1.00 13.05 6.16
C ARG A 19 0.59 12.16 7.34
N CYS A 20 1.07 10.92 7.39
CA CYS A 20 0.76 9.99 8.48
C CYS A 20 1.24 10.51 9.84
N LEU A 21 2.44 11.09 9.90
CA LEU A 21 2.95 11.71 11.13
C LEU A 21 2.12 12.92 11.58
N GLN A 22 1.68 13.76 10.63
CA GLN A 22 0.81 14.91 10.92
C GLN A 22 -0.59 14.48 11.40
N GLN A 23 -1.11 13.37 10.86
CA GLN A 23 -2.44 12.86 11.18
C GLN A 23 -2.44 11.90 12.37
N GLN A 24 -1.26 11.60 12.94
CA GLN A 24 -1.08 10.58 13.98
C GLN A 24 -1.74 9.24 13.62
N SER A 25 -1.65 8.86 12.34
CA SER A 25 -2.24 7.65 11.78
C SER A 25 -1.19 6.78 11.11
N LEU A 26 -1.48 5.48 11.02
CA LEU A 26 -0.67 4.56 10.21
C LEU A 26 -1.08 4.65 8.74
N PHE A 27 -0.14 4.37 7.84
CA PHE A 27 -0.42 4.37 6.41
C PHE A 27 -1.16 3.09 6.03
N GLU A 28 -2.31 3.25 5.39
CA GLU A 28 -3.01 2.20 4.66
C GLU A 28 -2.80 2.44 3.17
N ASP A 29 -2.29 1.45 2.44
CA ASP A 29 -1.99 1.59 1.02
C ASP A 29 -3.26 1.41 0.18
N PRO A 30 -3.77 2.47 -0.48
CA PRO A 30 -4.94 2.34 -1.36
C PRO A 30 -4.63 1.57 -2.65
N GLU A 31 -3.37 1.54 -3.08
CA GLU A 31 -2.95 0.83 -4.29
C GLU A 31 -2.73 -0.66 -4.06
N PHE A 32 -2.55 -1.05 -2.79
CA PHE A 32 -2.38 -2.42 -2.39
C PHE A 32 -3.03 -2.66 -1.01
N PRO A 33 -4.37 -2.72 -0.97
CA PRO A 33 -5.10 -2.83 0.29
C PRO A 33 -4.82 -4.18 0.94
N ALA A 34 -4.84 -4.27 2.27
CA ALA A 34 -4.62 -5.53 3.00
C ALA A 34 -5.87 -6.45 2.95
N THR A 35 -6.26 -6.87 1.74
CA THR A 35 -7.41 -7.75 1.49
C THR A 35 -6.96 -9.06 0.86
N ASN A 36 -7.83 -10.07 0.88
CA ASN A 36 -7.60 -11.37 0.25
C ASN A 36 -7.30 -11.27 -1.26
N ALA A 37 -7.73 -10.19 -1.92
CA ALA A 37 -7.43 -9.92 -3.32
C ALA A 37 -5.96 -9.55 -3.56
N SER A 38 -5.28 -9.01 -2.54
CA SER A 38 -3.86 -8.65 -2.57
C SER A 38 -2.95 -9.85 -2.28
N SER A 39 -3.46 -10.86 -1.58
CA SER A 39 -2.81 -12.16 -1.45
C SER A 39 -3.17 -13.04 -2.65
N SER A 40 -2.48 -12.84 -3.76
CA SER A 40 -2.64 -13.68 -4.95
C SER A 40 -2.03 -15.08 -4.74
N THR A 41 -2.64 -15.87 -3.88
CA THR A 41 -2.59 -17.34 -3.91
C THR A 41 -4.02 -17.76 -4.17
N ALA A 42 -4.28 -18.35 -5.34
CA ALA A 42 -5.59 -18.78 -5.76
C ALA A 42 -6.08 -19.96 -4.90
N GLU A 43 -6.46 -19.72 -3.65
CA GLU A 43 -7.19 -20.66 -2.82
C GLU A 43 -8.27 -19.92 -2.01
N THR A 44 -9.48 -20.02 -2.55
CA THR A 44 -10.68 -20.44 -1.83
C THR A 44 -11.26 -19.48 -0.79
N LEU A 45 -12.46 -19.00 -1.12
CA LEU A 45 -13.51 -18.61 -0.18
C LEU A 45 -13.41 -19.45 1.11
N CYS A 46 -13.11 -18.83 2.24
CA CYS A 46 -13.55 -19.39 3.52
C CYS A 46 -14.99 -18.90 3.72
N PRO A 47 -16.05 -19.71 3.49
CA PRO A 47 -17.32 -19.41 4.10
C PRO A 47 -17.14 -19.55 5.62
N ALA A 48 -17.52 -18.50 6.36
CA ALA A 48 -17.58 -18.56 7.81
C ALA A 48 -18.64 -19.61 8.25
N PRO A 49 -18.46 -20.27 9.42
CA PRO A 49 -19.49 -21.13 10.01
C PRO A 49 -20.76 -20.35 10.38
#